data_AF-A0AAD5RCU2-F1
#
_entry.id   AF-A0AAD5RCU2-F1
#
_cell.length_a   1.000
_cell.length_b   1.000
_cell.length_c   1.000
_cell.angle_alpha   90.00
_cell.angle_beta   90.00
_cell.angle_gamma   90.00
#
_symmetry.space_group_name_H-M   'P 1'
#
loop_
_entity.id
_entity.type
_entity.pdbx_description
1 polymer ?
#
loop_
_entity_poly.entity_id
_entity_poly.type
_entity_poly.pdbx_seq_one_letter_code
_entity_poly.pdbx_strand_id
1 'polypeptide(L)'
;MDYYDTVYTVNATVGTPRQSVALCVDTGTSNLWVIDASCTTVACDGVSGDIYTRRKFNTTASSTFSTGTGTVYGITCPGGVCWGELAKDTVSFAGERIGYH
;
A
#
# COMPACT_ATOMS: atom_id res chain seq x y z
N MET A 1 -17.85 8.99 -17.68
CA MET A 1 -18.32 9.09 -16.28
C MET A 1 -17.06 9.29 -15.46
N ASP A 2 -16.81 10.55 -15.12
CA ASP A 2 -15.58 10.99 -14.48
C ASP A 2 -15.55 10.53 -13.03
N TYR A 3 -14.66 9.58 -12.73
CA TYR A 3 -14.42 9.09 -11.38
C TYR A 3 -13.29 9.90 -10.75
N TYR A 4 -13.54 11.19 -10.53
CA TYR A 4 -12.77 11.96 -9.55
C TYR A 4 -13.24 11.52 -8.16
N ASP A 5 -12.90 10.28 -7.80
CA ASP A 5 -13.03 9.85 -6.43
C ASP A 5 -12.11 10.72 -5.60
N THR A 6 -12.71 11.45 -4.67
CA THR A 6 -11.98 12.12 -3.61
C THR A 6 -11.47 11.01 -2.70
N VAL A 7 -10.34 10.41 -3.07
CA VAL A 7 -9.72 9.35 -2.28
C VAL A 7 -9.17 10.00 -1.02
N TYR A 8 -9.83 9.78 0.11
CA TYR A 8 -9.30 10.16 1.41
C TYR A 8 -8.09 9.27 1.70
N THR A 9 -6.91 9.85 1.48
CA THR A 9 -5.65 9.18 1.80
C THR A 9 -5.21 9.52 3.20
N VAL A 10 -4.79 8.50 3.95
CA VAL A 10 -4.20 8.67 5.27
C VAL A 10 -2.71 8.39 5.17
N ASN A 11 -1.90 9.28 5.74
CA ASN A 11 -0.47 9.02 5.91
C ASN A 11 -0.28 7.97 7.00
N ALA A 12 0.38 6.88 6.64
CA ALA A 12 0.81 5.84 7.56
C ALA A 12 2.27 5.53 7.34
N THR A 13 2.86 4.80 8.27
CA THR A 13 4.19 4.22 8.09
C THR A 13 4.15 2.71 8.23
N VAL A 14 4.93 2.03 7.40
CA VAL A 14 5.12 0.57 7.44
C VAL A 14 6.58 0.25 7.64
N GLY A 15 6.87 -0.77 8.44
CA GLY A 15 8.20 -1.31 8.60
C GLY A 15 9.05 -0.71 9.72
N THR A 16 10.21 -1.33 9.92
CA THR A 16 11.25 -0.91 10.88
C THR A 16 12.62 -0.86 10.18
N PRO A 17 13.22 0.31 9.92
CA PRO A 17 12.72 1.66 10.20
C PRO A 17 11.47 2.01 9.37
N ARG A 18 10.72 3.01 9.85
CA ARG A 18 9.42 3.42 9.30
C ARG A 18 9.56 4.00 7.89
N GLN A 19 8.83 3.45 6.93
CA GLN A 19 8.70 3.95 5.56
C GLN A 19 7.31 4.55 5.36
N SER A 20 7.24 5.77 4.81
CA SER A 20 5.97 6.47 4.62
C SER A 20 5.17 5.91 3.44
N VAL A 21 3.91 5.58 3.67
CA VAL A 21 2.95 5.15 2.65
C VAL A 21 1.70 6.03 2.68
N ALA A 22 1.01 6.12 1.55
CA ALA A 22 -0.29 6.78 1.46
C ALA A 22 -1.36 5.69 1.27
N LEU A 23 -2.29 5.60 2.22
CA LEU A 23 -3.31 4.56 2.23
C LEU A 23 -4.65 5.13 1.77
N CYS A 24 -5.22 4.54 0.72
CA CYS A 24 -6.62 4.76 0.35
C CYS A 24 -7.50 4.07 1.39
N VAL A 25 -8.35 4.83 2.08
CA VAL A 25 -9.29 4.27 3.05
C VAL A 25 -10.56 3.86 2.30
N ASP A 26 -10.79 2.55 2.22
CA ASP A 26 -12.03 1.96 1.73
C ASP A 26 -12.76 1.29 2.90
N THR A 27 -14.02 1.67 3.15
CA THR A 27 -14.85 1.04 4.20
C THR A 27 -15.49 -0.28 3.76
N GLY A 28 -15.36 -0.63 2.48
CA GLY A 28 -15.92 -1.85 1.90
C GLY A 28 -15.06 -3.10 2.08
N THR A 29 -13.81 -2.97 2.52
CA THR A 29 -12.87 -4.10 2.66
C THR A 29 -12.04 -4.02 3.94
N SER A 30 -11.60 -5.17 4.46
CA SER A 30 -10.79 -5.25 5.68
C SER A 30 -9.28 -5.36 5.40
N ASN A 31 -8.84 -5.13 4.16
CA ASN A 31 -7.49 -5.42 3.71
C ASN A 31 -6.68 -4.14 3.48
N LEU A 32 -5.42 -4.15 3.93
CA LEU A 32 -4.45 -3.11 3.66
C LEU A 32 -3.59 -3.48 2.45
N TRP A 33 -3.46 -2.56 1.49
CA TRP A 33 -2.63 -2.74 0.30
C TRP A 33 -1.55 -1.66 0.22
N VAL A 34 -0.31 -2.08 -0.01
CA VAL A 34 0.84 -1.20 -0.25
C VAL A 34 1.51 -1.60 -1.56
N ILE A 35 2.09 -0.63 -2.26
CA ILE A 35 2.81 -0.89 -3.51
C ILE A 35 4.23 -1.32 -3.15
N ASP A 36 4.61 -2.53 -3.55
CA ASP A 36 5.96 -3.03 -3.37
C ASP A 36 6.96 -2.25 -4.25
N ALA A 37 8.13 -1.93 -3.71
CA ALA A 37 9.20 -1.23 -4.43
C ALA A 37 9.70 -1.98 -5.68
N SER A 38 9.56 -3.31 -5.71
CA SER A 38 9.87 -4.15 -6.87
C SER A 38 8.86 -4.03 -8.01
N CYS A 39 7.67 -3.45 -7.79
CA CYS A 39 6.70 -3.25 -8.85
C CYS A 39 7.10 -2.06 -9.74
N THR A 40 7.52 -2.32 -10.98
CA THR A 40 7.97 -1.31 -11.97
C THR A 40 6.97 -1.09 -13.11
N THR A 41 5.70 -1.42 -12.89
CA THR A 41 4.65 -1.18 -13.89
C THR A 41 4.23 0.28 -13.85
N VAL A 42 3.73 0.82 -14.97
CA VAL A 42 3.18 2.18 -15.05
C VAL A 42 2.10 2.41 -13.98
N ALA A 43 1.32 1.39 -13.65
CA ALA A 43 0.34 1.46 -12.57
C ALA A 43 0.98 1.68 -11.19
N CYS A 44 2.15 1.09 -10.92
CA CYS A 44 2.87 1.24 -9.64
C CYS A 44 3.74 2.50 -9.57
N ASP A 45 4.32 2.93 -10.70
CA ASP A 45 5.15 4.13 -10.79
C ASP A 45 4.31 5.43 -10.88
N GLY A 46 3.09 5.32 -11.39
CA GLY A 46 2.30 6.47 -11.81
C GLY A 46 2.59 6.85 -13.26
N VAL A 47 1.69 7.63 -13.86
CA VAL A 47 1.86 8.12 -15.22
C VAL A 47 2.73 9.37 -15.19
N SER A 48 3.69 9.49 -16.12
CA SER A 48 4.48 10.70 -16.27
C SER A 48 3.58 11.91 -16.56
N GLY A 49 3.61 12.91 -15.67
CA GLY A 49 2.73 14.08 -15.73
C GLY A 49 1.60 14.06 -14.69
N ASP A 50 1.42 12.97 -13.95
CA ASP A 50 0.55 12.92 -12.79
C ASP A 50 1.22 13.67 -11.62
N ILE A 51 0.45 14.51 -10.90
CA ILE A 51 0.99 15.34 -9.80
C ILE A 51 1.32 14.51 -8.55
N TYR A 52 0.92 13.23 -8.52
CA TYR A 52 1.11 12.32 -7.40
C TYR A 52 2.09 11.19 -7.75
N THR A 53 3.33 11.30 -7.26
CA THR A 53 4.26 10.17 -7.23
C THR A 53 3.79 9.13 -6.21
N ARG A 54 3.65 7.86 -6.62
CA ARG A 54 3.24 6.79 -5.72
C ARG A 54 4.36 6.44 -4.74
N ARG A 55 4.03 6.37 -3.45
CA ARG A 55 4.97 5.95 -2.41
C ARG A 55 5.02 4.43 -2.35
N LYS A 56 6.19 3.85 -2.61
CA LYS A 56 6.42 2.40 -2.57
C LYS A 56 7.06 1.98 -1.26
N PHE A 57 6.75 0.77 -0.83
CA PHE A 57 7.31 0.14 0.34
C PHE A 57 8.44 -0.83 -0.06
N ASN A 58 9.64 -0.62 0.48
CA ASN A 58 10.77 -1.51 0.28
C ASN A 58 10.78 -2.59 1.38
N THR A 59 10.31 -3.77 1.01
CA THR A 59 10.25 -4.96 1.90
C THR A 59 11.61 -5.36 2.45
N THR A 60 12.67 -5.22 1.64
CA THR A 60 14.05 -5.58 2.04
C THR A 60 14.69 -4.60 3.04
N ALA A 61 14.12 -3.40 3.18
CA ALA A 61 14.62 -2.38 4.10
C ALA A 61 13.96 -2.42 5.47
N SER A 62 13.01 -3.32 5.72
CA SER A 62 12.32 -3.46 7.01
C SER A 62 12.75 -4.71 7.75
N SER A 63 13.25 -4.55 8.98
CA SER A 63 13.64 -5.66 9.86
C SER A 63 12.47 -6.40 10.50
N THR A 64 11.27 -5.82 10.45
CA THR A 64 10.03 -6.45 10.95
C THR A 64 9.17 -7.04 9.84
N PHE A 65 9.64 -6.96 8.59
CA PHE A 65 8.96 -7.57 7.46
C PHE A 65 9.02 -9.10 7.54
N SER A 66 7.87 -9.73 7.31
CA SER A 66 7.78 -11.17 7.13
C SER A 66 6.81 -11.47 6.01
N THR A 67 7.26 -12.26 5.03
CA THR A 67 6.41 -12.77 3.97
C THR A 67 5.36 -13.70 4.57
N GLY A 68 4.10 -13.51 4.19
CA GLY A 68 3.00 -14.41 4.50
C GLY A 68 2.89 -15.54 3.49
N THR A 69 2.02 -16.50 3.76
CA THR A 69 1.72 -17.58 2.81
C THR A 69 0.53 -17.20 1.95
N GLY A 70 0.76 -17.02 0.65
CA GLY A 70 -0.30 -16.89 -0.34
C GLY A 70 -0.18 -15.64 -1.21
N THR A 71 -0.83 -15.71 -2.38
CA THR A 71 -0.96 -14.60 -3.32
C THR A 71 -2.43 -14.23 -3.42
N VAL A 72 -2.72 -12.94 -3.31
CA VAL A 72 -4.06 -12.41 -3.51
C VAL A 72 -4.18 -11.94 -4.95
N TYR A 73 -5.18 -12.44 -5.66
CA TYR A 73 -5.47 -12.10 -7.05
C TYR A 73 -6.84 -11.43 -7.14
N GLY A 74 -7.00 -10.54 -8.11
CA GLY A 74 -8.34 -10.11 -8.52
C GLY A 74 -8.95 -8.99 -7.67
N ILE A 75 -8.14 -8.20 -6.95
CA ILE A 75 -8.69 -7.01 -6.29
C ILE A 75 -8.86 -5.86 -7.28
N THR A 76 -9.93 -5.10 -7.13
CA THR A 76 -10.16 -3.89 -7.92
C THR A 76 -9.30 -2.77 -7.37
N CYS A 77 -8.50 -2.15 -8.22
CA CYS A 77 -7.69 -0.99 -7.89
C CYS A 77 -7.88 0.10 -8.95
N PRO A 78 -7.53 1.38 -8.65
CA PRO A 78 -7.64 2.45 -9.63
C PRO A 78 -6.83 2.11 -10.89
N GLY A 79 -7.53 1.83 -12.00
CA GLY A 79 -6.94 1.45 -13.29
C GLY A 79 -7.07 -0.04 -13.67
N GLY A 80 -7.70 -0.89 -12.86
CA GLY A 80 -8.03 -2.27 -13.24
C GLY A 80 -7.89 -3.29 -12.13
N VAL A 81 -7.27 -4.43 -12.45
CA VAL A 81 -7.08 -5.55 -11.53
C VAL A 81 -5.68 -5.53 -10.95
N CYS A 82 -5.60 -5.59 -9.63
CA CYS A 82 -4.35 -5.72 -8.89
C CYS A 82 -4.19 -7.14 -8.32
N TRP A 83 -2.94 -7.54 -8.13
CA TRP A 83 -2.53 -8.78 -7.48
C TRP A 83 -1.28 -8.49 -6.63
N GLY A 84 -1.03 -9.30 -5.62
CA GLY A 84 0.11 -9.13 -4.73
C GLY A 84 0.26 -10.26 -3.73
N GLU A 85 1.37 -10.26 -3.01
CA GLU A 85 1.66 -11.27 -1.99
C GLU A 85 1.14 -10.85 -0.62
N LEU A 86 0.71 -11.82 0.18
CA LEU A 86 0.41 -11.57 1.58
C LEU A 86 1.71 -11.33 2.33
N ALA A 87 1.75 -10.29 3.14
CA ALA A 87 2.87 -9.96 4.00
C ALA A 87 2.38 -9.41 5.34
N LYS A 88 3.26 -9.51 6.33
CA LYS A 88 3.05 -8.93 7.66
C LYS A 88 4.23 -8.01 7.97
N ASP A 89 3.91 -6.82 8.45
CA ASP A 89 4.88 -5.87 8.98
C ASP A 89 4.21 -4.94 10.01
N THR A 90 5.00 -4.11 10.70
CA THR A 90 4.55 -3.12 11.66
C THR A 90 3.93 -1.94 10.92
N VAL A 91 2.65 -1.68 11.14
CA VAL A 91 1.93 -0.50 10.64
C VAL A 91 1.74 0.50 11.77
N SER A 92 1.88 1.79 11.48
CA SER A 92 1.60 2.86 12.44
C SER A 92 0.87 4.00 11.76
N PHE A 93 -0.16 4.52 12.43
CA PHE A 93 -0.96 5.66 11.99
C PHE A 93 -0.72 6.82 12.94
N ALA A 94 -0.50 8.03 12.40
CA ALA A 94 -0.32 9.25 13.21
C ALA A 94 0.74 9.17 14.34
N GLY A 95 1.71 8.24 14.25
CA GLY A 95 2.75 8.02 15.27
C GLY A 95 2.48 6.88 16.26
N GLU A 96 1.26 6.34 16.28
CA GLU A 96 0.85 5.26 17.19
C GLU A 96 0.95 3.88 16.54
N ARG A 97 1.50 2.92 17.28
CA ARG A 97 1.70 1.52 16.85
C ARG A 97 0.42 0.74 17.14
N ILE A 98 -0.24 0.21 16.10
CA ILE A 98 -1.38 -0.69 16.31
C ILE A 98 -0.85 -2.13 16.40
N GLY A 99 -0.92 -2.72 17.59
CA GLY A 99 -0.70 -4.14 17.83
C GLY A 99 -2.02 -4.81 18.21
N TYR A 100 -2.35 -5.95 17.61
CA TYR A 100 -3.47 -6.78 18.04
C TYR A 100 -3.08 -7.50 19.35
N HIS A 101 -3.96 -7.41 20.36
CA HIS A 101 -3.93 -8.27 21.56
C HIS A 101 -4.47 -9.66 21.23
#